data_AF-A0A7L0E1K8-F1
#
_entry.id   AF-A0A7L0E1K8-F1
#
_cell.length_a   1.000
_cell.length_b   1.000
_cell.length_c   1.000
_cell.angle_alpha   90.00
_cell.angle_beta   90.00
_cell.angle_gamma   90.00
#
_symmetry.space_group_name_H-M   'P 1'
#
loop_
_entity.id
_entity.type
_entity.pdbx_description
1 polymer ?
#
loop_
_entity_poly.entity_id
_entity_poly.type
_entity_poly.pdbx_seq_one_letter_code
_entity_poly.pdbx_strand_id
1 'polypeptide(L)'
;WQTLVGALLLHVSWKLGWVEINLCSRSEILSWLPASVLFVGIIYAGSRALSRLPIPVFLTVHSAAEVVTCGFQKFVQKEVIRLLIHSSVLFLLVAAVCLPLCDTQFDPNGYLWALIHLICVGAYKVFHKLWKPSSLSDLDQQYINYVFSIFLCPSGDLFSALDFPFLYFYRFHSSCCASGLLGFFLMLHTVKLKGSTTSGQYAAWSFLAK
;
A
#
# COMPACT_ATOMS: atom_id res chain seq x y z
N TRP A 1 13.66 0.92 5.21
CA TRP A 1 13.56 0.23 6.52
C TRP A 1 12.40 -0.73 6.57
N GLN A 2 11.13 -0.29 6.49
CA GLN A 2 9.97 -1.19 6.58
C GLN A 2 9.99 -2.34 5.57
N THR A 3 10.24 -2.06 4.28
CA THR A 3 10.32 -3.09 3.23
C THR A 3 11.50 -4.03 3.41
N LEU A 4 12.64 -3.52 3.88
CA LEU A 4 13.83 -4.33 4.18
C LEU A 4 13.55 -5.29 5.34
N VAL A 5 13.03 -4.78 6.46
CA VAL A 5 12.65 -5.59 7.62
C VAL A 5 11.59 -6.62 7.24
N GLY A 6 10.56 -6.20 6.49
CA GLY A 6 9.53 -7.10 5.98
C GLY A 6 10.09 -8.19 5.07
N ALA A 7 11.00 -7.86 4.14
CA ALA A 7 11.66 -8.84 3.27
C ALA A 7 12.46 -9.87 4.08
N LEU A 8 13.26 -9.41 5.05
CA LEU A 8 14.09 -10.27 5.89
C LEU A 8 13.23 -11.21 6.72
N LEU A 9 12.20 -10.68 7.40
CA LEU A 9 11.30 -11.49 8.23
C LEU A 9 10.52 -12.50 7.40
N LEU A 10 10.03 -12.10 6.22
CA LEU A 10 9.29 -13.00 5.32
C LEU A 10 10.21 -14.08 4.74
N HIS A 11 11.45 -13.72 4.39
CA HIS A 11 12.46 -14.67 3.91
C HIS A 11 12.85 -15.69 5.00
N VAL A 12 13.09 -15.24 6.23
CA VAL A 12 13.40 -16.13 7.36
C VAL A 12 12.21 -17.03 7.67
N SER A 13 10.99 -16.48 7.70
CA SER A 13 9.76 -17.27 7.92
C SER A 13 9.60 -18.36 6.86
N TRP A 14 9.93 -18.05 5.60
CA TRP A 14 9.94 -19.04 4.53
C TRP A 14 10.98 -20.13 4.73
N LYS A 15 12.22 -19.77 5.09
CA LYS A 15 13.30 -20.73 5.37
C LYS A 15 13.01 -21.63 6.58
N LEU A 16 12.28 -21.13 7.55
CA LEU A 16 11.81 -21.89 8.72
C LEU A 16 10.56 -22.73 8.43
N GLY A 17 9.98 -22.65 7.23
CA GLY A 17 8.76 -23.37 6.87
C GLY A 17 7.48 -22.84 7.54
N TRP A 18 7.51 -21.64 8.12
CA TRP A 18 6.33 -21.01 8.73
C TRP A 18 5.36 -20.44 7.70
N VAL A 19 5.86 -20.13 6.51
CA VAL A 19 5.06 -19.66 5.37
C VAL A 19 5.52 -20.34 4.09
N GLU A 20 4.58 -20.58 3.18
CA GLU A 20 4.84 -21.13 1.86
C GLU A 20 5.02 -20.00 0.85
N ILE A 21 6.15 -20.00 0.14
CA ILE A 21 6.46 -19.07 -0.94
C ILE A 21 6.87 -19.90 -2.17
N ASN A 22 6.17 -19.72 -3.28
CA ASN A 22 6.30 -20.47 -4.52
C ASN A 22 6.65 -19.54 -5.69
N LEU A 23 7.95 -19.32 -5.93
CA LEU A 23 8.47 -18.41 -6.95
C LEU A 23 8.94 -19.13 -8.23
N CYS A 24 8.26 -20.21 -8.62
CA CYS A 24 8.76 -21.16 -9.61
C CYS A 24 8.82 -20.62 -11.05
N SER A 25 8.04 -19.59 -11.40
CA SER A 25 7.97 -19.07 -12.78
C SER A 25 8.56 -17.66 -12.89
N ARG A 26 9.66 -17.53 -13.64
CA ARG A 26 10.24 -16.21 -13.98
C ARG A 26 9.27 -15.32 -14.77
N SER A 27 8.44 -15.92 -15.62
CA SER A 27 7.44 -15.19 -16.41
C SER A 27 6.42 -14.49 -15.53
N GLU A 28 5.98 -15.15 -14.44
CA GLU A 28 5.01 -14.60 -13.50
C GLU A 28 5.62 -13.50 -12.62
N ILE A 29 6.89 -13.65 -12.23
CA ILE A 29 7.62 -12.59 -11.53
C ILE A 29 7.76 -11.37 -12.45
N LEU A 30 8.07 -11.57 -13.73
CA LEU A 30 8.20 -10.49 -14.72
C LEU A 30 6.87 -9.79 -14.99
N SER A 31 5.76 -10.54 -15.08
CA SER A 31 4.43 -9.96 -15.27
C SER A 31 3.95 -9.18 -14.04
N TRP A 32 4.50 -9.49 -12.85
CA TRP A 32 4.21 -8.76 -11.61
C TRP A 32 5.01 -7.46 -11.43
N LEU A 33 6.07 -7.22 -12.22
CA LEU A 33 6.92 -6.04 -12.05
C LEU A 33 6.19 -4.69 -12.10
N PRO A 34 5.20 -4.46 -12.99
CA PRO A 34 4.45 -3.21 -12.98
C PRO A 34 3.73 -2.97 -11.64
N ALA A 35 3.19 -4.04 -11.02
CA ALA A 35 2.59 -3.95 -9.69
C ALA A 35 3.65 -3.60 -8.64
N SER A 36 4.84 -4.21 -8.71
CA SER A 36 5.93 -3.88 -7.80
C SER A 36 6.40 -2.43 -7.95
N VAL A 37 6.47 -1.88 -9.17
CA VAL A 37 6.79 -0.45 -9.39
C VAL A 37 5.72 0.45 -8.77
N LEU A 38 4.44 0.14 -8.97
CA LEU A 38 3.34 0.86 -8.31
C LEU A 38 3.43 0.77 -6.79
N PHE A 39 3.79 -0.40 -6.25
CA PHE A 39 4.00 -0.60 -4.81
C PHE A 39 5.15 0.25 -4.26
N VAL A 40 6.26 0.39 -4.99
CA VAL A 40 7.33 1.35 -4.62
C VAL A 40 6.80 2.77 -4.63
N GLY A 41 6.00 3.14 -5.64
CA GLY A 41 5.34 4.44 -5.71
C GLY A 41 4.43 4.71 -4.50
N ILE A 42 3.64 3.72 -4.07
CA ILE A 42 2.79 3.78 -2.87
C ILE A 42 3.65 4.14 -1.64
N ILE A 43 4.74 3.40 -1.42
CA ILE A 43 5.58 3.60 -0.23
C ILE A 43 6.30 4.95 -0.29
N TYR A 44 6.90 5.28 -1.43
CA TYR A 44 7.69 6.49 -1.58
C TYR A 44 6.81 7.74 -1.46
N ALA A 45 5.74 7.82 -2.27
CA ALA A 45 4.82 8.95 -2.22
C ALA A 45 4.09 9.04 -0.86
N GLY A 46 3.73 7.90 -0.27
CA GLY A 46 3.12 7.85 1.06
C GLY A 46 4.06 8.39 2.15
N SER A 47 5.34 8.04 2.10
CA SER A 47 6.35 8.55 3.04
C SER A 47 6.56 10.06 2.87
N ARG A 48 6.64 10.56 1.63
CA ARG A 48 6.77 11.99 1.34
C ARG A 48 5.54 12.78 1.77
N ALA A 49 4.34 12.22 1.63
CA ALA A 49 3.09 12.82 2.09
C ALA A 49 3.04 12.87 3.62
N LEU A 50 3.30 11.75 4.31
CA LEU A 50 3.30 11.65 5.77
C LEU A 50 4.36 12.52 6.45
N SER A 51 5.44 12.87 5.75
CA SER A 51 6.43 13.82 6.27
C SER A 51 5.94 15.27 6.33
N ARG A 52 4.83 15.59 5.64
CA ARG A 52 4.29 16.95 5.49
C ARG A 52 2.87 17.09 6.01
N LEU A 53 2.06 16.04 5.89
CA LEU A 53 0.65 16.05 6.26
C LEU A 53 0.43 15.31 7.58
N PRO A 54 -0.49 15.81 8.45
CA PRO A 54 -0.96 15.05 9.59
C PRO A 54 -1.53 13.69 9.18
N ILE A 55 -1.33 12.66 10.01
CA ILE A 55 -1.81 11.30 9.72
C ILE A 55 -3.30 11.25 9.38
N PRO A 56 -4.23 11.93 10.11
CA PRO A 56 -5.64 11.91 9.76
C PRO A 56 -5.93 12.47 8.37
N VAL A 57 -5.28 13.56 7.99
CA VAL A 57 -5.38 14.19 6.66
C VAL A 57 -4.93 13.22 5.58
N PHE A 58 -3.76 12.60 5.77
CA PHE A 58 -3.25 11.59 4.84
C PHE A 58 -4.21 10.41 4.68
N LEU A 59 -4.76 9.88 5.79
CA LEU A 59 -5.68 8.75 5.76
C LEU A 59 -7.00 9.10 5.05
N THR A 60 -7.53 10.31 5.21
CA THR A 60 -8.72 10.75 4.46
C THR A 60 -8.47 10.76 2.96
N VAL A 61 -7.35 11.33 2.51
CA VAL A 61 -6.99 11.32 1.08
C VAL A 61 -6.71 9.89 0.60
N HIS A 62 -6.00 9.07 1.38
CA HIS A 62 -5.74 7.66 1.06
C HIS A 62 -7.04 6.88 0.82
N SER A 63 -8.06 7.06 1.67
CA SER A 63 -9.34 6.37 1.56
C SER A 63 -10.07 6.67 0.24
N ALA A 64 -9.83 7.83 -0.36
CA ALA A 64 -10.37 8.17 -1.68
C ALA A 64 -9.74 7.36 -2.84
N ALA A 65 -8.68 6.57 -2.61
CA ALA A 65 -8.17 5.64 -3.63
C ALA A 65 -9.20 4.58 -4.06
N GLU A 66 -10.23 4.32 -3.24
CA GLU A 66 -11.36 3.47 -3.60
C GLU A 66 -12.18 4.02 -4.77
N VAL A 67 -12.17 5.34 -4.99
CA VAL A 67 -12.82 6.00 -6.13
C VAL A 67 -12.23 5.50 -7.45
N VAL A 68 -10.91 5.32 -7.51
CA VAL A 68 -10.23 4.79 -8.70
C VAL A 68 -10.69 3.36 -9.00
N THR A 69 -10.76 2.52 -7.96
CA THR A 69 -11.14 1.11 -8.11
C THR A 69 -12.62 0.97 -8.49
N CYS A 70 -13.52 1.71 -7.83
CA CYS A 70 -14.95 1.70 -8.13
C CYS A 70 -15.25 2.32 -9.50
N GLY A 71 -14.57 3.41 -9.87
CA GLY A 71 -14.66 4.01 -11.19
C GLY A 71 -14.26 3.03 -12.28
N PHE A 72 -13.14 2.32 -12.08
CA PHE A 72 -12.69 1.28 -13.00
C PHE A 72 -13.73 0.17 -13.18
N GLN A 73 -14.27 -0.37 -12.07
CA GLN A 73 -15.30 -1.41 -12.12
C GLN A 73 -16.57 -0.95 -12.87
N LYS A 74 -17.01 0.27 -12.62
CA LYS A 74 -18.22 0.84 -13.24
C LYS A 74 -18.03 1.11 -14.73
N PHE A 75 -16.95 1.80 -15.09
CA PHE A 75 -16.77 2.32 -16.44
C PHE A 75 -16.08 1.33 -17.39
N VAL A 76 -15.16 0.51 -16.89
CA VAL A 76 -14.40 -0.44 -17.72
C VAL A 76 -15.01 -1.83 -17.67
N GLN A 77 -15.28 -2.36 -16.47
CA GLN A 77 -15.85 -3.71 -16.33
C GLN A 77 -17.38 -3.74 -16.48
N LYS A 78 -18.04 -2.57 -16.49
CA LYS A 78 -19.51 -2.43 -16.57
C LYS A 78 -20.24 -3.25 -15.49
N GLU A 79 -19.60 -3.43 -14.33
CA GLU A 79 -20.20 -4.12 -13.20
C GLU A 79 -21.32 -3.28 -12.56
N VAL A 80 -22.42 -3.91 -12.15
CA VAL A 80 -23.50 -3.25 -11.40
C VAL A 80 -23.04 -3.05 -9.95
N ILE A 81 -22.61 -1.84 -9.64
CA ILE A 81 -22.19 -1.47 -8.28
C ILE A 81 -23.42 -1.17 -7.43
N ARG A 82 -23.49 -1.76 -6.22
CA ARG A 82 -24.55 -1.47 -5.24
C ARG A 82 -24.57 0.01 -4.89
N LEU A 83 -25.77 0.60 -4.83
CA LEU A 83 -25.96 2.02 -4.52
C LEU A 83 -25.24 2.45 -3.23
N LEU A 84 -25.31 1.63 -2.18
CA LEU A 84 -24.65 1.90 -0.90
C LEU A 84 -23.13 2.11 -1.03
N ILE A 85 -22.46 1.29 -1.86
CA ILE A 85 -21.02 1.37 -2.12
C ILE A 85 -20.71 2.63 -2.93
N HIS A 86 -21.58 2.97 -3.88
CA HIS A 86 -21.42 4.20 -4.66
C HIS A 86 -21.53 5.45 -3.78
N SER A 87 -22.51 5.48 -2.88
CA SER A 87 -22.72 6.58 -1.92
C SER A 87 -21.56 6.73 -0.95
N SER A 88 -21.03 5.64 -0.38
CA SER A 88 -19.89 5.72 0.56
C SER A 88 -18.61 6.21 -0.12
N VAL A 89 -18.34 5.75 -1.34
CA VAL A 89 -17.17 6.20 -2.13
C VAL A 89 -17.28 7.67 -2.52
N LEU A 90 -18.50 8.15 -2.84
CA LEU A 90 -18.73 9.56 -3.09
C LEU A 90 -18.49 10.40 -1.83
N PHE A 91 -18.92 9.93 -0.66
CA PHE A 91 -18.65 10.61 0.61
C PHE A 91 -17.15 10.71 0.91
N LEU A 92 -16.39 9.63 0.69
CA LEU A 92 -14.92 9.66 0.81
C LEU A 92 -14.26 10.65 -0.16
N LEU A 93 -14.77 10.73 -1.40
CA LEU A 93 -14.27 11.70 -2.38
C LEU A 93 -14.54 13.14 -1.93
N VAL A 94 -15.76 13.43 -1.47
CA VAL A 94 -16.14 14.75 -0.95
C VAL A 94 -15.26 15.11 0.25
N ALA A 95 -15.08 14.19 1.20
CA ALA A 95 -14.21 14.41 2.35
C ALA A 95 -12.77 14.73 1.92
N ALA A 96 -12.20 13.97 0.99
CA ALA A 96 -10.84 14.20 0.49
C ALA A 96 -10.67 15.53 -0.28
N VAL A 97 -11.73 16.04 -0.93
CA VAL A 97 -11.72 17.32 -1.65
C VAL A 97 -11.96 18.51 -0.71
N CYS A 98 -12.90 18.39 0.22
CA CYS A 98 -13.22 19.46 1.16
C CYS A 98 -12.08 19.70 2.17
N LEU A 99 -11.35 18.64 2.55
CA LEU A 99 -10.33 18.72 3.57
C LEU A 99 -9.21 19.74 3.26
N PRO A 100 -8.58 19.75 2.08
CA PRO A 100 -7.60 20.80 1.74
C PRO A 100 -8.17 22.22 1.70
N LEU A 101 -9.49 22.39 1.47
CA LEU A 101 -10.14 23.71 1.49
C LEU A 101 -10.35 24.23 2.92
N CYS A 102 -10.43 23.33 3.89
CA CYS A 102 -10.60 23.65 5.31
C CYS A 102 -9.29 23.56 6.11
N ASP A 103 -8.18 23.16 5.47
CA ASP A 103 -6.90 22.95 6.13
C ASP A 103 -6.17 24.27 6.35
N THR A 104 -6.13 24.72 7.61
CA THR A 104 -5.39 25.91 8.02
C THR A 104 -3.87 25.78 7.85
N GLN A 105 -3.34 24.56 7.69
CA GLN A 105 -1.92 24.25 7.49
C GLN A 105 -1.68 23.62 6.11
N PHE A 106 -2.39 24.10 5.09
CA PHE A 106 -2.30 23.56 3.73
C PHE A 106 -0.86 23.54 3.19
N ASP A 107 -0.31 22.33 3.00
CA ASP A 107 0.97 22.10 2.32
C ASP A 107 0.73 21.56 0.89
N PRO A 108 0.89 22.37 -0.17
CA PRO A 108 0.62 21.94 -1.54
C PRO A 108 1.50 20.77 -1.98
N ASN A 109 2.75 20.68 -1.50
CA ASN A 109 3.63 19.56 -1.81
C ASN A 109 3.16 18.29 -1.08
N GLY A 110 2.72 18.42 0.17
CA GLY A 110 2.12 17.33 0.94
C GLY A 110 0.92 16.73 0.22
N TYR A 111 -0.04 17.57 -0.19
CA TYR A 111 -1.22 17.13 -0.94
C TYR A 111 -0.89 16.56 -2.32
N LEU A 112 0.10 17.11 -3.04
CA LEU A 112 0.58 16.54 -4.30
C LEU A 112 1.12 15.11 -4.10
N TRP A 113 1.97 14.89 -3.08
CA TRP A 113 2.47 13.55 -2.76
C TRP A 113 1.34 12.60 -2.32
N ALA A 114 0.36 13.10 -1.57
CA ALA A 114 -0.81 12.31 -1.18
C ALA A 114 -1.67 11.92 -2.40
N LEU A 115 -1.82 12.80 -3.39
CA LEU A 115 -2.50 12.52 -4.66
C LEU A 115 -1.75 11.46 -5.48
N ILE A 116 -0.42 11.59 -5.60
CA ILE A 116 0.42 10.57 -6.27
C ILE A 116 0.26 9.23 -5.57
N HIS A 117 0.31 9.21 -4.23
CA HIS A 117 0.09 8.01 -3.44
C HIS A 117 -1.29 7.39 -3.71
N LEU A 118 -2.36 8.20 -3.69
CA LEU A 118 -3.73 7.77 -4.00
C LEU A 118 -3.82 7.10 -5.37
N ILE A 119 -3.22 7.73 -6.41
CA ILE A 119 -3.21 7.18 -7.76
C ILE A 119 -2.44 5.85 -7.80
N CYS A 120 -1.28 5.76 -7.16
CA CYS A 120 -0.52 4.51 -7.09
C CYS A 120 -1.30 3.40 -6.37
N VAL A 121 -1.98 3.70 -5.25
CA VAL A 121 -2.83 2.73 -4.53
C VAL A 121 -3.99 2.25 -5.41
N GLY A 122 -4.69 3.18 -6.06
CA GLY A 122 -5.79 2.87 -6.95
C GLY A 122 -5.34 2.03 -8.14
N ALA A 123 -4.27 2.43 -8.82
CA ALA A 123 -3.69 1.70 -9.94
C ALA A 123 -3.19 0.32 -9.53
N TYR A 124 -2.56 0.18 -8.36
CA TYR A 124 -2.12 -1.12 -7.84
C TYR A 124 -3.31 -2.06 -7.61
N LYS A 125 -4.41 -1.57 -7.00
CA LYS A 125 -5.64 -2.36 -6.81
C LYS A 125 -6.27 -2.78 -8.13
N VAL A 126 -6.33 -1.88 -9.12
CA VAL A 126 -6.85 -2.17 -10.46
C VAL A 126 -5.97 -3.20 -11.18
N PHE A 127 -4.66 -3.02 -11.16
CA PHE A 127 -3.71 -3.96 -11.76
C PHE A 127 -3.82 -5.33 -11.10
N HIS A 128 -3.87 -5.38 -9.76
CA HIS A 128 -4.10 -6.59 -8.99
C HIS A 128 -5.39 -7.29 -9.42
N LYS A 129 -6.50 -6.57 -9.61
CA LYS A 129 -7.77 -7.17 -10.07
C LYS A 129 -7.70 -7.73 -11.50
N LEU A 130 -7.00 -7.07 -12.41
CA LEU A 130 -6.98 -7.41 -13.84
C LEU A 130 -5.94 -8.45 -14.23
N TRP A 131 -4.74 -8.33 -13.67
CA TRP A 131 -3.56 -9.05 -14.12
C TRP A 131 -2.95 -9.93 -13.03
N LYS A 132 -3.63 -10.17 -11.90
CA LYS A 132 -3.18 -11.14 -10.89
C LYS A 132 -2.96 -12.51 -11.56
N PRO A 133 -1.72 -13.02 -11.57
CA PRO A 133 -1.47 -14.39 -11.98
C PRO A 133 -2.16 -15.34 -11.00
N SER A 134 -2.87 -16.34 -11.51
CA SER A 134 -3.62 -17.31 -10.70
C SER A 134 -2.74 -18.15 -9.78
N SER A 135 -1.46 -18.28 -10.13
CA SER A 135 -0.41 -19.04 -9.45
C SER A 135 0.27 -18.29 -8.32
N LEU A 136 0.31 -16.95 -8.34
CA LEU A 136 0.96 -16.17 -7.30
C LEU A 136 0.03 -15.99 -6.10
N SER A 137 0.43 -16.56 -4.95
CA SER A 137 -0.24 -16.31 -3.69
C SER A 137 -0.06 -14.86 -3.23
N ASP A 138 -0.90 -14.41 -2.30
CA ASP A 138 -0.75 -13.05 -1.75
C ASP A 138 0.60 -12.86 -1.02
N LEU A 139 1.19 -13.94 -0.47
CA LEU A 139 2.53 -13.92 0.14
C LEU A 139 3.63 -13.83 -0.91
N ASP A 140 3.51 -14.55 -2.03
CA ASP A 140 4.47 -14.47 -3.14
C ASP A 140 4.55 -13.05 -3.69
N GLN A 141 3.38 -12.44 -3.92
CA GLN A 141 3.26 -11.06 -4.40
C GLN A 141 3.93 -10.09 -3.43
N GLN A 142 3.66 -10.24 -2.13
CA GLN A 142 4.23 -9.37 -1.11
C GLN A 142 5.75 -9.53 -1.00
N TYR A 143 6.26 -10.76 -1.13
CA TYR A 143 7.68 -11.05 -1.16
C TYR A 143 8.37 -10.39 -2.37
N ILE A 144 7.81 -10.57 -3.58
CA ILE A 144 8.33 -9.93 -4.80
C ILE A 144 8.34 -8.42 -4.63
N ASN A 145 7.25 -7.83 -4.14
CA ASN A 145 7.14 -6.40 -3.88
C ASN A 145 8.21 -5.89 -2.91
N TYR A 146 8.46 -6.60 -1.81
CA TYR A 146 9.50 -6.21 -0.85
C TYR A 146 10.90 -6.31 -1.45
N VAL A 147 11.22 -7.40 -2.15
CA VAL A 147 12.52 -7.59 -2.80
C VAL A 147 12.75 -6.51 -3.86
N PHE A 148 11.79 -6.27 -4.75
CA PHE A 148 11.89 -5.22 -5.77
C PHE A 148 11.99 -3.82 -5.17
N SER A 149 11.28 -3.55 -4.07
CA SER A 149 11.38 -2.26 -3.38
C SER A 149 12.79 -1.99 -2.87
N ILE A 150 13.51 -3.01 -2.37
CA ILE A 150 14.89 -2.84 -1.91
C ILE A 150 15.81 -2.42 -3.07
N PHE A 151 15.58 -2.94 -4.27
CA PHE A 151 16.39 -2.60 -5.45
C PHE A 151 16.01 -1.27 -6.11
N LEU A 152 14.72 -0.88 -6.09
CA LEU A 152 14.22 0.33 -6.76
C LEU A 152 14.27 1.59 -5.89
N CYS A 153 14.13 1.45 -4.58
CA CYS A 153 14.10 2.58 -3.64
C CYS A 153 15.43 3.37 -3.50
N PRO A 154 16.64 2.81 -3.70
CA PRO A 154 17.90 3.55 -3.64
C PRO A 154 18.00 4.69 -4.67
N SER A 155 17.22 4.61 -5.75
CA SER A 155 17.26 5.57 -6.87
C SER A 155 16.69 6.95 -6.55
N GLY A 156 15.94 7.09 -5.45
CA GLY A 156 15.11 8.28 -5.21
C GLY A 156 15.72 9.36 -4.33
N ASP A 157 16.49 9.00 -3.29
CA ASP A 157 16.94 9.99 -2.28
C ASP A 157 18.07 9.48 -1.35
N LEU A 158 18.88 8.50 -1.79
CA LEU A 158 19.91 7.87 -0.92
C LEU A 158 20.90 8.90 -0.33
N PHE A 159 21.24 9.93 -1.11
CA PHE A 159 22.15 11.00 -0.68
C PHE A 159 21.50 11.90 0.38
N SER A 160 20.26 12.34 0.16
CA SER A 160 19.52 13.14 1.15
C SER A 160 19.25 12.40 2.46
N ALA A 161 19.18 11.06 2.42
CA ALA A 161 19.01 10.24 3.61
C ALA A 161 20.28 10.22 4.49
N LEU A 162 21.48 10.35 3.91
CA LEU A 162 22.75 10.42 4.65
C LEU A 162 22.87 11.71 5.45
N ASP A 163 22.26 12.79 4.96
CA ASP A 163 22.24 14.10 5.62
C ASP A 163 21.17 14.20 6.74
N PHE A 164 20.41 13.13 6.99
CA PHE A 164 19.35 13.17 7.99
C PHE A 164 19.94 13.27 9.41
N PRO A 165 19.61 14.32 10.20
CA PRO A 165 20.31 14.63 11.45
C PRO A 165 20.12 13.56 12.53
N PHE A 166 19.04 12.77 12.45
CA PHE A 166 18.78 11.71 13.41
C PHE A 166 19.24 10.33 12.95
N LEU A 167 19.87 10.21 11.77
CA LEU A 167 20.26 8.93 11.19
C LEU A 167 21.11 8.11 12.17
N TYR A 168 22.07 8.74 12.86
CA TYR A 168 23.00 8.06 13.76
C TYR A 168 22.41 7.73 15.14
N PHE A 169 21.17 8.13 15.43
CA PHE A 169 20.57 7.86 16.74
C PHE A 169 19.98 6.46 16.80
N TYR A 170 20.35 5.69 17.83
CA TYR A 170 19.80 4.35 18.06
C TYR A 170 18.26 4.34 18.14
N ARG A 171 17.66 5.42 18.68
CA ARG A 171 16.20 5.60 18.79
C ARG A 171 15.52 5.67 17.42
N PHE A 172 16.18 6.28 16.44
CA PHE A 172 15.67 6.35 15.08
C PHE A 172 15.63 4.95 14.45
N HIS A 173 16.75 4.23 14.50
CA HIS A 173 16.84 2.86 14.00
C HIS A 173 15.88 1.89 14.71
N SER A 174 15.76 1.96 16.04
CA SER A 174 14.84 1.12 16.80
C SER A 174 13.38 1.41 16.44
N SER A 175 13.02 2.67 16.20
CA SER A 175 11.67 3.06 15.78
C SER A 175 11.36 2.56 14.36
N CYS A 176 12.31 2.70 13.43
CA CYS A 176 12.18 2.14 12.09
C CYS A 176 12.06 0.61 12.10
N CYS A 177 12.80 -0.08 12.97
CA CYS A 177 12.72 -1.52 13.15
C CYS A 177 11.36 -1.94 13.73
N ALA A 178 10.91 -1.28 14.81
CA ALA A 178 9.60 -1.53 15.42
C ALA A 178 8.45 -1.31 14.43
N SER A 179 8.53 -0.24 13.65
CA SER A 179 7.58 0.02 12.55
C SER A 179 7.58 -1.08 11.49
N GLY A 180 8.76 -1.59 11.11
CA GLY A 180 8.87 -2.72 10.18
C GLY A 180 8.28 -4.01 10.73
N LEU A 181 8.51 -4.32 12.01
CA LEU A 181 7.93 -5.47 12.70
C LEU A 181 6.40 -5.39 12.75
N LEU A 182 5.85 -4.25 13.16
CA LEU A 182 4.40 -4.01 13.18
C LEU A 182 3.79 -4.14 11.77
N GLY A 183 4.47 -3.58 10.76
CA GLY A 183 4.05 -3.73 9.36
C GLY A 183 4.02 -5.18 8.89
N PHE A 184 5.01 -5.99 9.29
CA PHE A 184 5.07 -7.42 8.96
C PHE A 184 3.92 -8.21 9.61
N PHE A 185 3.67 -8.00 10.91
CA PHE A 185 2.56 -8.66 11.60
C PHE A 185 1.20 -8.26 11.05
N LEU A 186 1.01 -6.98 10.76
CA LEU A 186 -0.20 -6.48 10.11
C LEU A 186 -0.42 -7.17 8.76
N MET A 187 0.64 -7.27 7.93
CA MET A 187 0.59 -7.94 6.64
C MET A 187 0.18 -9.41 6.76
N LEU A 188 0.82 -10.18 7.64
CA LEU A 188 0.46 -11.59 7.85
C LEU A 188 -0.99 -11.75 8.32
N HIS A 189 -1.43 -10.89 9.23
CA HIS A 189 -2.80 -10.90 9.72
C HIS A 189 -3.80 -10.55 8.61
N THR A 190 -3.50 -9.55 7.77
CA THR A 190 -4.35 -9.20 6.61
C THR A 190 -4.48 -10.36 5.63
N VAL A 191 -3.38 -11.05 5.30
CA VAL A 191 -3.42 -12.23 4.42
C VAL A 191 -4.26 -13.34 5.05
N LYS A 192 -4.05 -13.64 6.33
CA LYS A 192 -4.82 -14.66 7.06
C LYS A 192 -6.31 -14.32 7.12
N LEU A 193 -6.65 -13.05 7.38
CA LEU A 193 -8.03 -12.58 7.44
C LEU A 193 -8.71 -12.73 6.07
N LYS A 194 -8.01 -12.40 4.99
CA LYS A 194 -8.53 -12.53 3.62
C LYS A 194 -8.75 -14.00 3.22
N GLY A 195 -7.90 -14.91 3.69
CA GLY A 195 -8.04 -16.35 3.44
C GLY A 195 -9.10 -17.06 4.31
N SER A 196 -9.35 -16.58 5.53
CA SER A 196 -10.22 -17.26 6.52
C SER A 196 -11.66 -16.75 6.52
N THR A 197 -11.93 -15.59 5.92
CA THR A 197 -13.22 -14.92 6.02
C THR A 197 -14.04 -15.13 4.76
N THR A 198 -15.32 -15.48 4.89
CA THR A 198 -16.24 -15.49 3.73
C THR A 198 -16.26 -14.10 3.08
N SER A 199 -16.32 -14.03 1.74
CA SER A 199 -16.26 -12.76 0.98
C SER A 199 -17.22 -11.68 1.53
N GLY A 200 -18.40 -12.08 2.02
CA GLY A 200 -19.37 -11.19 2.67
C GLY A 200 -18.94 -10.63 4.02
N GLN A 201 -18.35 -11.44 4.91
CA GLN A 201 -17.87 -10.98 6.22
C GLN A 201 -16.63 -10.08 6.07
N TYR A 202 -15.73 -10.37 5.14
CA TYR A 202 -14.57 -9.53 4.87
C TYR A 202 -15.00 -8.17 4.30
N ALA A 203 -15.99 -8.16 3.41
CA ALA A 203 -16.58 -6.92 2.90
C ALA A 203 -17.27 -6.11 4.02
N ALA A 204 -17.95 -6.76 4.97
CA ALA A 204 -18.56 -6.09 6.12
C ALA A 204 -17.54 -5.50 7.09
N TRP A 205 -16.47 -6.23 7.42
CA TRP A 205 -15.35 -5.71 8.22
C TRP A 205 -14.60 -4.58 7.53
N SER A 206 -14.37 -4.71 6.22
CA SER A 206 -13.75 -3.64 5.42
C SER A 206 -14.64 -2.41 5.31
N PHE A 207 -15.97 -2.57 5.37
CA PHE A 207 -16.92 -1.45 5.42
C PHE A 207 -16.92 -0.78 6.79
N LEU A 208 -16.97 -1.54 7.90
CA LEU A 208 -16.96 -1.00 9.26
C LEU A 208 -15.65 -0.28 9.62
N ALA A 209 -14.54 -0.68 9.01
CA ALA A 209 -13.24 -0.05 9.20
C ALA A 209 -13.03 1.25 8.38
N LYS A 210 -14.00 1.63 7.52
CA LYS A 210 -13.97 2.81 6.65
C LYS A 210 -14.96 3.86 7.15
#